data_AF-A0A2U9B621-F1
#
_entry.id   AF-A0A2U9B621-F1
#
_cell.length_a   1.000
_cell.length_b   1.000
_cell.length_c   1.000
_cell.angle_alpha   90.00
_cell.angle_beta   90.00
_cell.angle_gamma   90.00
#
_symmetry.space_group_name_H-M   'P 1'
#
loop_
_entity.id
_entity.type
_entity.pdbx_description
1 polymer ?
#
loop_
_entity_poly.entity_id
_entity_poly.type
_entity_poly.pdbx_seq_one_letter_code
_entity_poly.pdbx_strand_id
1 'polypeptide(L)'
;MSDQGRIRHPKFETFPVSPSPFSPGVFTAPRAGVYVFAFTVYSSVSARLYHKVQLIWNGTPTAGAFENNREDNEDSATQLVVLQLQKGDQVYVQLTSGRKLCDYLAYNIFTGYMLYPL
;
A
#
# COMPACT_ATOMS: atom_id res chain seq x y z
N MET A 1 -5.23 -26.43 -1.67
CA MET A 1 -4.60 -26.08 -2.95
C MET A 1 -5.52 -25.10 -3.66
N SER A 2 -5.16 -23.82 -3.68
CA SER A 2 -5.89 -22.78 -4.41
C SER A 2 -4.94 -21.59 -4.60
N ASP A 3 -4.37 -21.56 -5.79
CA ASP A 3 -3.99 -20.45 -6.67
C ASP A 3 -3.32 -19.18 -6.13
N GLN A 4 -2.30 -18.75 -6.87
CA GLN A 4 -1.46 -17.58 -6.64
C GLN A 4 -2.28 -16.28 -6.70
N GLY A 5 -2.64 -15.73 -5.53
CA GLY A 5 -3.40 -14.50 -5.43
C GLY A 5 -2.58 -13.24 -5.68
N ARG A 6 -2.31 -12.91 -6.96
CA ARG A 6 -2.04 -11.52 -7.38
C ARG A 6 -3.27 -10.70 -6.99
N ILE A 7 -3.10 -9.74 -6.08
CA ILE A 7 -4.18 -8.85 -5.62
C ILE A 7 -4.77 -8.12 -6.84
N ARG A 8 -6.00 -8.48 -7.16
CA ARG A 8 -6.95 -7.85 -8.08
C ARG A 8 -8.09 -7.36 -7.16
N HIS A 9 -8.49 -6.11 -7.02
CA HIS A 9 -8.19 -4.85 -7.69
C HIS A 9 -8.24 -3.72 -6.64
N PRO A 10 -7.45 -2.65 -6.85
CA PRO A 10 -7.38 -1.48 -5.99
C PRO A 10 -8.46 -0.45 -6.35
N LYS A 11 -9.10 0.18 -5.35
CA LYS A 11 -9.87 1.39 -5.61
C LYS A 11 -8.95 2.60 -5.49
N PHE A 12 -8.38 3.01 -6.63
CA PHE A 12 -7.58 4.22 -6.77
C PHE A 12 -8.45 5.41 -7.15
N GLU A 13 -8.50 6.41 -6.28
CA GLU A 13 -8.97 7.75 -6.58
C GLU A 13 -8.00 8.72 -5.88
N THR A 14 -7.41 9.76 -6.47
CA THR A 14 -7.05 10.13 -7.84
C THR A 14 -5.82 11.04 -7.68
N PHE A 15 -4.75 10.88 -8.45
CA PHE A 15 -3.80 11.97 -8.68
C PHE A 15 -3.34 11.98 -10.15
N PRO A 16 -3.07 13.17 -10.71
CA PRO A 16 -2.92 13.35 -12.15
C PRO A 16 -1.52 12.93 -12.59
N VAL A 17 -1.21 11.63 -12.60
CA VAL A 17 -0.10 11.07 -13.37
C VAL A 17 -0.49 9.66 -13.79
N SER A 18 -0.57 9.43 -15.10
CA SER A 18 -1.02 8.20 -15.75
C SER A 18 -0.59 6.91 -15.02
N PRO A 19 -1.52 6.06 -14.54
CA PRO A 19 -1.17 4.72 -14.09
C PRO A 19 -0.55 3.93 -15.24
N SER A 20 0.44 3.07 -14.96
CA SER A 20 0.98 2.15 -15.96
C SER A 20 -0.12 1.11 -16.31
N PRO A 21 -0.41 0.84 -17.60
CA PRO A 21 -1.49 -0.05 -17.99
C PRO A 21 -1.28 -1.54 -17.65
N PHE A 22 -0.12 -1.92 -17.08
CA PHE A 22 0.26 -3.32 -16.86
C PHE A 22 0.36 -3.75 -15.38
N SER A 23 0.24 -2.82 -14.42
CA SER A 23 0.29 -3.11 -12.98
C SER A 23 -0.59 -2.16 -12.15
N PRO A 24 -1.88 -2.49 -11.93
CA PRO A 24 -2.71 -1.74 -10.99
C PRO A 24 -2.07 -1.81 -9.59
N GLY A 25 -1.63 -0.67 -9.07
CA GLY A 25 -1.10 -0.53 -7.70
C GLY A 25 0.38 -0.31 -7.53
N VAL A 26 1.07 -0.03 -8.63
CA VAL A 26 2.44 0.50 -8.60
C VAL A 26 2.43 1.95 -9.09
N PHE A 27 2.80 2.87 -8.20
CA PHE A 27 3.16 4.23 -8.59
C PHE A 27 4.55 4.20 -9.24
N THR A 28 4.71 4.84 -10.40
CA THR A 28 6.02 5.03 -11.04
C THR A 28 6.28 6.52 -11.15
N ALA A 29 7.39 6.98 -10.58
CA ALA A 29 7.74 8.40 -10.57
C ALA A 29 7.95 8.92 -12.00
N PRO A 30 7.18 9.92 -12.48
CA PRO A 30 7.32 10.44 -13.84
C PRO A 30 8.59 11.28 -14.04
N ARG A 31 9.16 11.84 -12.96
CA ARG A 31 10.38 12.66 -12.93
C ARG A 31 11.02 12.64 -11.54
N ALA A 32 12.24 13.16 -11.42
CA ALA A 32 12.88 13.35 -10.13
C ALA A 32 12.09 14.35 -9.25
N GLY A 33 12.02 14.08 -7.95
CA GLY A 33 11.28 14.94 -7.03
C GLY A 33 11.17 14.36 -5.62
N VAL A 34 10.62 15.15 -4.71
CA VAL A 34 10.18 14.69 -3.39
C VAL A 34 8.69 14.40 -3.43
N TYR A 35 8.32 13.20 -2.97
CA TYR A 35 6.98 12.67 -3.02
C TYR A 35 6.50 12.31 -1.61
N VAL A 36 5.22 12.52 -1.36
CA VAL A 36 4.55 12.12 -0.13
C VAL A 36 3.60 10.99 -0.46
N PHE A 37 3.71 9.88 0.27
CA PHE A 37 2.80 8.75 0.20
C PHE A 37 2.11 8.57 1.53
N ALA A 38 0.83 8.22 1.50
CA ALA A 38 0.10 7.76 2.67
C ALA A 38 -0.61 6.45 2.34
N PHE A 39 -0.65 5.54 3.30
CA PHE A 39 -1.49 4.36 3.21
C PHE A 39 -2.18 4.07 4.54
N THR A 40 -3.45 3.68 4.44
CA THR A 40 -4.29 3.24 5.54
C THR A 40 -4.53 1.75 5.38
N VAL A 41 -4.26 1.00 6.44
CA VAL A 41 -4.54 -0.42 6.55
C VAL A 41 -5.65 -0.58 7.55
N TYR A 42 -6.73 -1.20 7.13
CA TYR A 42 -7.87 -1.52 7.97
C TYR A 42 -8.21 -3.00 7.76
N SER A 43 -8.53 -3.68 8.86
CA SER A 43 -9.08 -5.03 8.78
C SER A 43 -10.02 -5.29 9.93
N SER A 44 -11.15 -5.92 9.62
CA SER A 44 -12.08 -6.46 10.60
C SER A 44 -12.36 -7.94 10.29
N VAL A 45 -12.04 -8.85 11.21
CA VAL A 45 -12.20 -10.31 11.03
C VAL A 45 -12.81 -10.95 12.26
N SER A 46 -13.56 -12.05 12.11
CA SER A 46 -14.14 -12.79 13.24
C SER A 46 -13.15 -13.72 13.97
N ALA A 47 -11.86 -13.58 13.70
CA ALA A 47 -10.77 -14.45 14.17
C ALA A 47 -9.54 -13.58 14.45
N ARG A 48 -8.38 -14.21 14.73
CA ARG A 48 -7.14 -13.46 14.98
C ARG A 48 -6.82 -12.47 13.85
N LEU A 49 -6.73 -11.20 14.20
CA LEU A 49 -6.13 -10.17 13.36
C LEU A 49 -4.63 -10.42 13.23
N TYR A 50 -4.19 -10.77 12.03
CA TYR A 50 -2.78 -11.02 11.78
C TYR A 50 -2.36 -10.58 10.38
N HIS A 51 -1.90 -9.34 10.29
CA HIS A 51 -1.49 -8.75 9.04
C HIS A 51 -0.16 -8.01 9.17
N LYS A 52 0.52 -7.90 8.03
CA LYS A 52 1.73 -7.08 7.89
C LYS A 52 1.72 -6.47 6.51
N VAL A 53 1.49 -5.17 6.44
CA VAL A 53 1.45 -4.41 5.20
C VAL A 53 2.62 -3.46 5.17
N GLN A 54 3.27 -3.34 4.02
CA GLN A 54 4.46 -2.52 3.88
C GLN A 54 4.37 -1.64 2.65
N LEU A 55 4.84 -0.40 2.78
CA LEU A 55 5.21 0.41 1.62
C LEU A 55 6.56 -0.09 1.11
N ILE A 56 6.64 -0.32 -0.19
CA ILE A 56 7.81 -0.83 -0.88
C ILE A 56 8.29 0.24 -1.85
N TRP A 57 9.57 0.59 -1.76
CA TRP A 57 10.29 1.42 -2.72
C TRP A 57 11.33 0.57 -3.44
N ASN A 58 11.18 0.39 -4.76
CA ASN A 58 12.10 -0.39 -5.59
C ASN A 58 12.41 -1.80 -5.01
N GLY A 59 11.39 -2.48 -4.49
CA GLY A 59 11.51 -3.79 -3.86
C GLY A 59 12.00 -3.79 -2.41
N THR A 60 12.36 -2.63 -1.86
CA THR A 60 12.82 -2.48 -0.47
C THR A 60 11.69 -1.95 0.41
N PRO A 61 11.36 -2.60 1.54
CA PRO A 61 10.37 -2.08 2.48
C PRO A 61 10.85 -0.80 3.18
N THR A 62 10.00 0.23 3.23
CA THR A 62 10.33 1.55 3.83
C THR A 62 9.51 1.87 5.07
N ALA A 63 8.23 1.52 5.08
CA ALA A 63 7.33 1.66 6.22
C ALA A 63 6.33 0.50 6.25
N GLY A 64 5.65 0.31 7.37
CA GLY A 64 4.64 -0.75 7.47
C GLY A 64 3.71 -0.61 8.65
N ALA A 65 2.59 -1.32 8.57
CA ALA A 65 1.68 -1.60 9.66
C ALA A 65 1.72 -3.10 9.95
N PHE A 66 1.86 -3.46 11.23
CA PHE A 66 1.90 -4.84 11.68
C PHE A 66 0.90 -5.01 12.81
N GLU A 67 -0.01 -5.96 12.63
CA GLU A 67 -0.94 -6.35 13.68
C GLU A 67 -0.83 -7.83 13.98
N ASN A 68 -0.96 -8.12 15.26
CA ASN A 68 -1.00 -9.46 15.82
C ASN A 68 -1.87 -9.48 17.08
N ASN A 69 -3.13 -9.11 16.92
CA ASN A 69 -4.08 -9.01 18.01
C ASN A 69 -4.96 -10.27 18.13
N ARG A 70 -5.30 -10.62 19.37
CA ARG A 70 -6.22 -11.72 19.74
C ARG A 70 -7.36 -11.25 20.65
N GLU A 71 -7.36 -9.99 21.07
CA GLU A 71 -8.27 -9.45 22.08
C GLU A 71 -9.44 -8.70 21.45
N ASP A 72 -9.24 -8.12 20.26
CA ASP A 72 -10.30 -7.62 19.40
C ASP A 72 -10.17 -8.18 17.96
N ASN A 73 -11.09 -7.72 17.14
CA ASN A 73 -11.34 -8.22 15.79
C ASN A 73 -11.14 -7.13 14.73
N GLU A 74 -10.86 -5.89 15.13
CA GLU A 74 -10.79 -4.74 14.23
C GLU A 74 -9.65 -3.79 14.59
N ASP A 75 -8.80 -3.49 13.60
CA ASP A 75 -7.72 -2.52 13.76
C ASP A 75 -7.52 -1.68 12.50
N SER A 76 -6.99 -0.46 12.71
CA SER A 76 -6.62 0.47 11.66
C SER A 76 -5.29 1.17 11.95
N ALA A 77 -4.43 1.28 10.95
CA ALA A 77 -3.20 2.04 11.03
C ALA A 77 -2.99 2.85 9.75
N THR A 78 -2.60 4.13 9.91
CA THR A 78 -2.22 4.99 8.78
C THR A 78 -0.77 5.39 8.90
N GLN A 79 -0.04 5.28 7.80
CA GLN A 79 1.36 5.68 7.69
C GLN A 79 1.52 6.78 6.65
N LEU A 80 2.43 7.71 6.88
CA LEU A 80 2.82 8.76 5.94
C LEU A 80 4.35 8.71 5.74
N VAL A 81 4.79 8.68 4.50
CA VAL A 81 6.20 8.54 4.13
C VAL A 81 6.58 9.59 3.10
N VAL A 82 7.70 10.25 3.32
CA VAL A 82 8.30 11.17 2.36
C VAL A 82 9.49 10.47 1.70
N LEU A 83 9.49 10.39 0.37
CA LEU A 83 10.55 9.76 -0.42
C LEU A 83 11.07 10.73 -1.48
N GLN A 84 12.39 10.80 -1.61
CA GLN A 84 13.03 11.41 -2.77
C GLN A 84 13.18 10.33 -3.85
N LEU A 85 12.50 10.52 -4.97
CA LEU A 85 12.45 9.54 -6.06
C LEU A 85 13.15 10.06 -7.31
N GLN A 86 13.72 9.14 -8.09
CA GLN A 86 14.17 9.37 -9.46
C GLN A 86 13.09 8.98 -10.48
N LYS A 87 13.19 9.48 -11.71
CA LYS A 87 12.31 9.03 -12.80
C LYS A 87 12.38 7.52 -12.94
N GLY A 88 11.23 6.85 -12.92
CA GLY A 88 11.14 5.40 -13.06
C GLY A 88 11.15 4.62 -11.74
N ASP A 89 11.44 5.27 -10.60
CA ASP A 89 11.31 4.62 -9.29
C ASP A 89 9.87 4.17 -9.05
N GLN A 90 9.73 3.01 -8.42
CA GLN A 90 8.45 2.37 -8.15
C GLN A 90 8.13 2.34 -6.67
N VAL A 91 6.89 2.73 -6.34
CA VAL A 91 6.36 2.70 -4.98
C VAL A 91 5.02 1.97 -4.97
N TYR A 92 4.84 1.01 -4.07
CA TYR A 92 3.61 0.24 -3.94
C TYR A 92 3.39 -0.27 -2.53
N VAL A 93 2.17 -0.68 -2.22
CA VAL A 93 1.81 -1.29 -0.94
C VAL A 93 1.69 -2.80 -1.11
N GLN A 94 2.28 -3.55 -0.18
CA GLN A 94 2.33 -5.01 -0.23
C GLN A 94 1.88 -5.64 1.09
N LEU A 95 0.95 -6.59 1.01
CA LEU A 95 0.67 -7.54 2.09
C LEU A 95 1.75 -8.62 2.12
N THR A 96 2.38 -8.83 3.27
CA THR A 96 3.42 -9.85 3.46
C THR A 96 2.85 -11.25 3.21
N SER A 97 3.63 -12.12 2.57
CA SER A 97 3.23 -13.50 2.30
C SER A 97 2.77 -14.24 3.57
N GLY A 98 1.69 -15.02 3.44
CA GLY A 98 1.10 -15.75 4.56
C GLY A 98 0.36 -14.86 5.57
N ARG A 99 -0.03 -13.64 5.19
CA ARG A 99 -0.92 -12.77 5.96
C ARG A 99 -2.24 -12.58 5.23
N LYS A 100 -3.26 -12.12 5.96
CA LYS A 100 -4.59 -11.85 5.41
C LYS A 100 -5.08 -10.50 5.91
N LEU A 101 -5.75 -9.77 5.03
CA LEU A 101 -6.52 -8.58 5.34
C LEU A 101 -7.97 -8.84 4.93
N CYS A 102 -8.91 -8.40 5.77
CA CYS A 102 -10.30 -8.30 5.36
C CYS A 102 -10.52 -6.95 4.68
N ASP A 103 -11.06 -6.95 3.47
CA ASP A 103 -11.29 -5.74 2.67
C ASP A 103 -12.77 -5.51 2.33
N TYR A 104 -13.68 -6.13 3.08
CA TYR A 104 -15.12 -6.04 2.82
C TYR A 104 -15.65 -4.61 2.89
N LEU A 105 -15.10 -3.78 3.79
CA LEU A 105 -15.52 -2.40 4.01
C LEU A 105 -14.81 -1.37 3.11
N ALA A 106 -13.81 -1.80 2.32
CA ALA A 106 -13.03 -0.94 1.41
C ALA A 106 -12.41 0.31 2.07
N TYR A 107 -11.98 0.20 3.33
CA TYR A 107 -11.32 1.28 4.08
C TYR A 107 -9.80 1.34 3.90
N ASN A 108 -9.22 0.40 3.13
CA ASN A 108 -7.81 0.41 2.80
C ASN A 108 -7.54 1.48 1.73
N ILE A 109 -6.62 2.40 2.02
CA ILE A 109 -6.30 3.54 1.15
C ILE A 109 -4.81 3.50 0.82
N PHE A 110 -4.45 3.78 -0.44
CA PHE A 110 -3.08 4.12 -0.82
C PHE A 110 -3.12 5.34 -1.73
N THR A 111 -2.38 6.37 -1.36
CA THR A 111 -2.40 7.66 -2.04
C THR A 111 -1.01 8.30 -2.02
N GLY A 112 -0.74 9.19 -2.96
CA GLY A 112 0.52 9.92 -2.97
C GLY A 112 0.63 10.98 -4.05
N TYR A 113 1.43 12.00 -3.77
CA TYR A 113 1.59 13.17 -4.64
C TYR A 113 3.04 13.68 -4.60
N MET A 114 3.43 14.43 -5.64
CA MET A 114 4.71 15.14 -5.67
C MET A 114 4.59 16.43 -4.85
N LEU A 115 5.50 16.63 -3.90
CA LEU A 115 5.60 17.86 -3.13
C LEU A 115 6.34 18.94 -3.91
N TYR A 116 7.51 18.61 -4.47
CA TYR A 116 8.25 19.49 -5.39
C TYR A 116 9.15 18.68 -6.33
N PRO A 117 9.38 19.15 -7.57
CA PRO A 117 10.34 18.54 -8.48
C PRO A 117 11.78 18.82 -8.03
N LEU A 118 12.69 17.93 -8.43
CA LEU A 118 14.14 18.14 -8.35
C LEU A 118 14.73 18.40 -9.74
#